data_AF-A0A7S2M144-F1
#
_entry.id   AF-A0A7S2M144-F1
#
_cell.length_a   1.000
_cell.length_b   1.000
_cell.length_c   1.000
_cell.angle_alpha   90.00
_cell.angle_beta   90.00
_cell.angle_gamma   90.00
#
_symmetry.space_group_name_H-M   'P 1'
#
loop_
_entity.id
_entity.type
_entity.pdbx_description
1 polymer ?
#
loop_
_entity_poly.entity_id
_entity_poly.type
_entity_poly.pdbx_seq_one_letter_code
_entity_poly.pdbx_strand_id
1 'polypeptide(L)'
;MASSGSDGGNPNAWLGLLKWSLAYSDGTKPSGENIQKMSKEDIAFLESVMKDGIIDEGERMKTILKDLTESLEVTLGGGGGAASSEQEEKRKELDEDDMLELMQEVRDIVEQIDYARAFMAMGGIPFLLGCAASAAPKSIKKGALSILSTMCQNNPPVQLSLLEHGHMPPLIQLFFDYTPEMDSANEGDDSMREKVVQALSASIRGHSMAEHIFCQNEHGRLMLQLGLGMQKSGNTKPSAQL
;
A
#
# COMPACT_ATOMS: atom_id res chain seq x y z
N MET A 1 -34.79 -3.57 -33.42
CA MET A 1 -33.54 -4.34 -33.52
C MET A 1 -32.73 -4.02 -32.27
N ALA A 2 -32.73 -4.94 -31.30
CA ALA A 2 -31.88 -4.84 -30.12
C ALA A 2 -30.50 -5.42 -30.47
N SER A 3 -29.45 -4.63 -30.31
CA SER A 3 -28.07 -5.07 -30.46
C SER A 3 -27.48 -5.24 -29.06
N SER A 4 -27.14 -6.49 -28.75
CA SER A 4 -26.06 -6.98 -27.88
C SER A 4 -25.20 -5.91 -27.20
N GLY A 5 -25.03 -5.89 -25.88
CA GLY A 5 -24.66 -7.06 -25.07
C GLY A 5 -23.13 -7.15 -24.99
N SER A 6 -22.52 -6.18 -24.32
CA SER A 6 -21.08 -6.07 -24.08
C SER A 6 -20.88 -5.33 -22.76
N ASP A 7 -21.31 -5.93 -21.67
CA ASP A 7 -20.87 -5.51 -20.33
C ASP A 7 -20.10 -6.70 -19.76
N GLY A 8 -18.79 -6.70 -20.04
CA GLY A 8 -17.86 -7.66 -19.48
C GLY A 8 -17.95 -7.57 -17.97
N GLY A 9 -18.51 -8.62 -17.36
CA GLY A 9 -18.92 -8.63 -15.96
C GLY A 9 -17.82 -8.12 -15.04
N ASN A 10 -18.08 -6.95 -14.45
CA ASN A 10 -17.25 -6.33 -13.45
C ASN A 10 -16.96 -7.35 -12.32
N PRO A 11 -15.69 -7.74 -12.08
CA PRO A 11 -15.32 -8.69 -11.02
C PRO A 11 -15.87 -8.31 -9.64
N ASN A 12 -16.03 -7.00 -9.39
CA ASN A 12 -16.53 -6.46 -8.13
C ASN A 12 -18.05 -6.67 -7.96
N ALA A 13 -18.80 -6.79 -9.05
CA ALA A 13 -20.23 -7.09 -9.01
C ALA A 13 -20.50 -8.49 -8.43
N TRP A 14 -19.61 -9.46 -8.71
CA TRP A 14 -19.69 -10.82 -8.16
C TRP A 14 -19.36 -10.86 -6.67
N LEU A 15 -18.40 -10.04 -6.22
CA LEU A 15 -18.05 -9.93 -4.80
C LEU A 15 -19.20 -9.32 -3.98
N GLY A 16 -19.84 -8.27 -4.50
CA GLY A 16 -21.03 -7.67 -3.89
C GLY A 16 -22.19 -8.66 -3.78
N LEU A 17 -22.47 -9.40 -4.86
CA LEU A 17 -23.51 -10.43 -4.88
C LEU A 17 -23.21 -11.58 -3.89
N LEU A 18 -21.94 -11.96 -3.74
CA LEU A 18 -21.51 -13.00 -2.81
C LEU A 18 -21.69 -12.55 -1.35
N LYS A 19 -21.24 -11.34 -0.98
CA LYS A 19 -21.43 -10.78 0.37
C LYS A 19 -22.91 -10.70 0.73
N TRP A 20 -23.75 -10.27 -0.22
CA TRP A 20 -25.20 -10.25 -0.05
C TRP A 20 -25.78 -11.65 0.15
N SER A 21 -25.40 -12.61 -0.69
CA SER A 21 -25.88 -14.00 -0.61
C SER A 21 -25.53 -14.64 0.74
N LEU A 22 -24.35 -14.34 1.29
CA LEU A 22 -23.91 -14.80 2.61
C LEU A 22 -24.69 -14.12 3.76
N ALA A 23 -25.07 -12.85 3.60
CA ALA A 23 -25.85 -12.12 4.61
C ALA A 23 -27.33 -12.55 4.63
N TYR A 24 -27.87 -13.01 3.50
CA TYR A 24 -29.26 -13.42 3.32
C TYR A 24 -29.48 -14.93 3.21
N SER A 25 -28.45 -15.76 3.42
CA SER A 25 -28.60 -17.22 3.50
C SER A 25 -29.19 -17.63 4.85
N ASP A 26 -30.49 -17.43 5.02
CA ASP A 26 -31.28 -18.16 6.03
C ASP A 26 -31.38 -19.61 5.56
N GLY A 27 -30.82 -20.54 6.36
CA GLY A 27 -30.61 -21.94 6.01
C GLY A 27 -31.74 -22.57 5.18
N THR A 28 -31.33 -23.20 4.08
CA THR A 28 -32.16 -23.79 3.00
C THR A 28 -33.59 -24.19 3.40
N LYS A 29 -34.57 -23.35 3.05
CA LYS A 29 -35.92 -23.85 2.76
C LYS A 29 -35.84 -24.70 1.49
N PRO A 30 -36.45 -25.89 1.44
CA PRO A 30 -36.45 -26.70 0.23
C PRO A 30 -37.04 -25.86 -0.90
N SER A 31 -36.34 -25.80 -2.04
CA SER A 31 -36.83 -25.14 -3.24
C SER A 31 -38.18 -25.76 -3.60
N GLY A 32 -39.27 -25.09 -3.24
CA GLY A 32 -40.61 -25.55 -3.61
C GLY A 32 -40.71 -25.65 -5.13
N GLU A 33 -41.61 -26.50 -5.63
CA GLU A 33 -41.86 -26.78 -7.06
C GLU A 33 -42.04 -25.53 -7.96
N ASN A 34 -42.16 -24.33 -7.38
CA ASN A 34 -42.21 -23.05 -8.07
C ASN A 34 -40.92 -22.26 -7.88
N ILE A 35 -39.99 -22.41 -8.84
CA ILE A 35 -38.97 -21.39 -9.12
C ILE A 35 -39.72 -20.15 -9.58
N GLN A 36 -40.05 -19.25 -8.66
CA GLN A 36 -40.76 -18.01 -9.01
C GLN A 36 -39.80 -17.02 -9.66
N LYS A 37 -40.25 -16.42 -10.76
CA LYS A 37 -39.59 -15.27 -11.37
C LYS A 37 -39.61 -14.14 -10.33
N MET A 38 -38.43 -13.60 -9.99
CA MET A 38 -38.31 -12.54 -8.98
C MET A 38 -39.25 -11.36 -9.26
N SER A 39 -39.78 -10.76 -8.19
CA SER A 39 -40.67 -9.60 -8.31
C SER A 39 -39.93 -8.42 -8.92
N LYS A 40 -40.64 -7.46 -9.51
CA LYS A 40 -40.00 -6.28 -10.12
C LYS A 40 -39.35 -5.39 -9.07
N GLU A 41 -39.93 -5.39 -7.88
CA GLU A 41 -39.47 -4.68 -6.71
C GLU A 41 -38.14 -5.28 -6.21
N ASP A 42 -38.03 -6.62 -6.18
CA ASP A 42 -36.78 -7.30 -5.81
C ASP A 42 -35.68 -7.09 -6.86
N ILE A 43 -36.03 -6.99 -8.15
CA ILE A 43 -35.07 -6.66 -9.23
C ILE A 43 -34.52 -5.27 -9.02
N ALA A 44 -35.39 -4.28 -8.86
CA ALA A 44 -34.99 -2.88 -8.70
C ALA A 44 -34.18 -2.68 -7.41
N PHE A 45 -34.55 -3.38 -6.34
CA PHE A 45 -33.78 -3.38 -5.10
C PHE A 45 -32.40 -4.02 -5.29
N LEU A 46 -32.32 -5.20 -5.93
CA LEU A 46 -31.05 -5.87 -6.19
C LEU A 46 -30.14 -5.02 -7.11
N GLU A 47 -30.69 -4.39 -8.14
CA GLU A 47 -29.97 -3.46 -9.01
C GLU A 47 -29.44 -2.24 -8.23
N SER A 48 -30.23 -1.69 -7.30
CA SER A 48 -29.77 -0.62 -6.39
C SER A 48 -28.63 -1.10 -5.50
N VAL A 49 -28.77 -2.27 -4.86
CA VAL A 49 -27.73 -2.83 -3.98
C VAL A 49 -26.47 -3.19 -4.75
N MET A 50 -26.59 -3.69 -5.99
CA MET A 50 -25.46 -3.94 -6.87
C MET A 50 -24.77 -2.64 -7.28
N LYS A 51 -25.52 -1.57 -7.54
CA LYS A 51 -24.96 -0.27 -7.92
C LYS A 51 -24.30 0.45 -6.73
N ASP A 52 -24.96 0.43 -5.58
CA ASP A 52 -24.51 1.11 -4.35
C ASP A 52 -23.43 0.31 -3.61
N GLY A 53 -23.37 -1.02 -3.82
CA GLY A 53 -22.40 -1.93 -3.23
C GLY A 53 -21.09 -2.08 -4.02
N ILE A 54 -20.98 -1.50 -5.22
CA ILE A 54 -19.71 -1.43 -5.97
C ILE A 54 -18.98 -0.17 -5.51
N ILE A 55 -18.08 -0.35 -4.55
CA ILE A 55 -17.09 0.69 -4.22
C ILE A 55 -16.11 0.75 -5.39
N ASP A 56 -15.96 1.94 -5.98
CA ASP A 56 -14.90 2.19 -6.95
C ASP A 56 -13.58 2.34 -6.19
N GLU A 57 -12.88 1.21 -6.04
CA GLU A 57 -11.58 1.14 -5.38
C GLU A 57 -10.54 2.07 -6.02
N GLY A 58 -10.65 2.34 -7.32
CA GLY A 58 -9.75 3.26 -8.02
C GLY A 58 -9.93 4.71 -7.56
N GLU A 59 -11.17 5.19 -7.53
CA GLU A 59 -11.49 6.52 -7.00
C GLU A 59 -11.28 6.59 -5.47
N ARG A 60 -11.50 5.48 -4.75
CA ARG A 60 -11.21 5.41 -3.32
C ARG A 60 -9.72 5.58 -3.04
N MET A 61 -8.85 4.81 -3.69
CA MET A 61 -7.39 4.96 -3.56
C MET A 61 -6.91 6.37 -3.87
N LYS A 62 -7.48 7.01 -4.90
CA LYS A 62 -7.14 8.39 -5.28
C LYS A 62 -7.53 9.41 -4.20
N THR A 63 -8.70 9.22 -3.60
CA THR A 63 -9.16 10.03 -2.46
C THR A 63 -8.22 9.86 -1.28
N ILE A 64 -7.88 8.61 -0.93
CA ILE A 64 -6.98 8.32 0.18
C ILE A 64 -5.59 8.93 -0.05
N LEU A 65 -5.02 8.76 -1.24
CA LEU A 65 -3.71 9.32 -1.59
C LEU A 65 -3.68 10.84 -1.43
N LYS A 66 -4.76 11.51 -1.86
CA LYS A 66 -4.92 12.96 -1.68
C LYS A 66 -4.98 13.35 -0.20
N ASP A 67 -5.85 12.71 0.57
CA ASP A 67 -6.07 13.02 1.98
C ASP A 67 -4.78 12.81 2.81
N LEU A 68 -4.04 11.73 2.54
CA LEU A 68 -2.75 11.45 3.18
C LEU A 68 -1.67 12.45 2.80
N THR A 69 -1.60 12.85 1.52
CA THR A 69 -0.63 13.85 1.05
C THR A 69 -0.87 15.19 1.73
N GLU A 70 -2.12 15.67 1.73
CA GLU A 70 -2.50 16.95 2.34
C GLU A 70 -2.29 16.98 3.86
N SER A 71 -2.45 15.84 4.53
CA SER A 71 -2.25 15.73 5.98
C SER A 71 -0.76 15.69 6.34
N LEU A 72 0.04 14.90 5.62
CA LEU A 72 1.49 14.82 5.86
C LEU A 72 2.23 16.11 5.56
N GLU A 73 1.81 16.88 4.55
CA GLU A 73 2.36 18.21 4.27
C GLU A 73 2.17 19.18 5.45
N VAL A 74 1.02 19.10 6.12
CA VAL A 74 0.73 19.89 7.32
C VAL A 74 1.60 19.43 8.49
N THR A 75 1.69 18.11 8.73
CA THR A 75 2.48 17.54 9.84
C THR A 75 3.98 17.81 9.69
N LEU A 76 4.52 17.78 8.47
CA LEU A 76 5.94 17.96 8.18
C LEU A 76 6.37 19.44 8.08
N GLY A 77 5.47 20.40 8.32
CA GLY A 77 5.80 21.83 8.35
C GLY A 77 6.14 22.43 6.99
N GLY A 78 5.74 21.78 5.88
CA GLY A 78 5.98 22.23 4.50
C GLY A 78 5.10 23.38 4.02
N GLY A 79 4.44 24.10 4.94
CA GLY A 79 3.52 25.21 4.67
C GLY A 79 4.21 26.46 4.13
N GLY A 80 4.73 26.38 2.91
CA GLY A 80 5.33 27.48 2.16
C GLY A 80 4.78 27.54 0.74
N GLY A 81 3.51 27.90 0.57
CA GLY A 81 2.94 28.11 -0.76
C GLY A 81 1.44 28.37 -0.77
N ALA A 82 1.07 29.64 -0.93
CA ALA A 82 -0.26 30.19 -1.10
C ALA A 82 -1.29 29.31 -1.86
N ALA A 83 -2.39 28.98 -1.19
CA ALA A 83 -3.68 28.76 -1.83
C ALA A 83 -4.76 29.47 -0.99
N SER A 84 -5.14 30.64 -1.50
CA SER A 84 -6.37 31.40 -1.27
C SER A 84 -7.33 30.89 -0.19
N SER A 85 -7.45 31.72 0.85
CA SER A 85 -8.63 31.92 1.69
C SER A 85 -9.93 31.72 0.92
N GLU A 86 -10.63 30.61 1.16
CA GLU A 86 -12.07 30.36 0.92
C GLU A 86 -12.48 28.88 1.10
N GLN A 87 -11.55 27.94 1.35
CA GLN A 87 -11.84 26.52 1.62
C GLN A 87 -11.41 26.03 3.01
N GLU A 88 -11.54 26.87 4.05
CA GLU A 88 -11.18 26.49 5.43
C GLU A 88 -12.22 25.61 6.14
N GLU A 89 -13.45 25.47 5.63
CA GLU A 89 -14.52 24.79 6.39
C GLU A 89 -14.63 23.26 6.22
N LYS A 90 -13.69 22.61 5.53
CA LYS A 90 -13.72 21.12 5.44
C LYS A 90 -12.35 20.45 5.31
N ARG A 91 -11.29 21.02 5.89
CA ARG A 91 -10.07 20.22 6.11
C ARG A 91 -10.37 19.27 7.27
N LYS A 92 -10.58 17.99 6.96
CA LYS A 92 -10.54 16.96 8.00
C LYS A 92 -9.08 16.90 8.44
N GLU A 93 -8.76 17.49 9.58
CA GLU A 93 -7.46 17.29 10.22
C GLU A 93 -7.39 15.81 10.60
N LEU A 94 -6.64 15.03 9.82
CA LEU A 94 -6.38 13.63 10.13
C LEU A 94 -5.26 13.58 11.16
N ASP A 95 -5.52 12.91 12.28
CA ASP A 95 -4.45 12.55 13.20
C ASP A 95 -3.64 11.35 12.68
N GLU A 96 -2.64 10.93 13.45
CA GLU A 96 -1.77 9.82 13.05
C GLU A 96 -2.56 8.49 12.93
N ASP A 97 -3.55 8.26 13.78
CA ASP A 97 -4.34 7.03 13.78
C ASP A 97 -5.28 6.99 12.57
N ASP A 98 -5.96 8.10 12.26
CA ASP A 98 -6.75 8.29 11.04
C ASP A 98 -5.89 8.01 9.78
N MET A 99 -4.66 8.53 9.73
CA MET A 99 -3.75 8.28 8.61
C MET A 99 -3.35 6.81 8.50
N LEU A 100 -3.14 6.12 9.63
CA LEU A 100 -2.82 4.69 9.64
C LEU A 100 -4.00 3.83 9.20
N GLU A 101 -5.23 4.19 9.55
CA GLU A 101 -6.43 3.52 9.06
C GLU A 101 -6.55 3.64 7.53
N LEU A 102 -6.34 4.84 6.99
CA LEU A 102 -6.33 5.07 5.54
C LEU A 102 -5.19 4.30 4.83
N MET A 103 -4.00 4.25 5.43
CA MET A 103 -2.88 3.45 4.91
C MET A 103 -3.19 1.96 4.91
N GLN A 104 -3.87 1.45 5.95
CA GLN A 104 -4.30 0.06 6.00
C GLN A 104 -5.36 -0.23 4.93
N GLU A 105 -6.32 0.67 4.73
CA GLU A 105 -7.32 0.54 3.68
C GLU A 105 -6.68 0.47 2.29
N VAL A 106 -5.76 1.40 1.96
CA VAL A 106 -5.02 1.34 0.69
C VAL A 106 -4.23 0.04 0.58
N ARG A 107 -3.60 -0.41 1.67
CA ARG A 107 -2.86 -1.68 1.68
C ARG A 107 -3.75 -2.84 1.26
N ASP A 108 -4.97 -2.91 1.81
CA ASP A 108 -5.93 -3.98 1.53
C ASP A 108 -6.40 -3.94 0.06
N ILE A 109 -6.62 -2.73 -0.49
CA ILE A 109 -6.98 -2.55 -1.90
C ILE A 109 -5.86 -3.03 -2.83
N VAL A 110 -4.61 -2.63 -2.55
CA VAL A 110 -3.46 -2.97 -3.40
C VAL A 110 -2.96 -4.41 -3.21
N GLU A 111 -3.58 -5.23 -2.35
CA GLU A 111 -3.38 -6.68 -2.38
C GLU A 111 -3.82 -7.27 -3.73
N GLN A 112 -4.71 -6.60 -4.45
CA GLN A 112 -5.02 -6.92 -5.84
C GLN A 112 -4.01 -6.30 -6.81
N ILE A 113 -3.39 -7.15 -7.64
CA ILE A 113 -2.29 -6.77 -8.55
C ILE A 113 -2.66 -5.62 -9.48
N ASP A 114 -3.89 -5.59 -10.00
CA ASP A 114 -4.33 -4.54 -10.93
C ASP A 114 -4.49 -3.19 -10.22
N TYR A 115 -5.00 -3.18 -8.99
CA TYR A 115 -5.09 -1.96 -8.18
C TYR A 115 -3.71 -1.49 -7.70
N ALA A 116 -2.78 -2.39 -7.39
CA ALA A 116 -1.39 -2.01 -7.13
C ALA A 116 -0.77 -1.27 -8.34
N ARG A 117 -1.07 -1.71 -9.57
CA ARG A 117 -0.59 -1.05 -10.78
C ARG A 117 -1.30 0.28 -11.02
N ALA A 118 -2.60 0.37 -10.77
CA ALA A 118 -3.35 1.62 -10.84
C ALA A 118 -2.84 2.65 -9.82
N PHE A 119 -2.57 2.21 -8.59
CA PHE A 119 -2.00 3.03 -7.52
C PHE A 119 -0.60 3.52 -7.86
N MET A 120 0.24 2.66 -8.44
CA MET A 120 1.52 3.06 -9.02
C MET A 120 1.34 4.15 -10.09
N ALA A 121 0.41 3.97 -11.03
CA ALA A 121 0.19 4.90 -12.13
C ALA A 121 -0.30 6.30 -11.69
N MET A 122 -0.98 6.40 -10.56
CA MET A 122 -1.41 7.69 -9.97
C MET A 122 -0.36 8.35 -9.05
N GLY A 123 0.86 7.81 -8.97
CA GLY A 123 1.94 8.39 -8.16
C GLY A 123 2.06 7.83 -6.75
N GLY A 124 1.46 6.67 -6.46
CA GLY A 124 1.55 6.02 -5.16
C GLY A 124 2.97 5.64 -4.74
N ILE A 125 3.82 5.19 -5.69
CA ILE A 125 5.22 4.83 -5.38
C ILE A 125 6.04 6.01 -4.86
N PRO A 126 6.17 7.14 -5.58
CA PRO A 126 6.95 8.27 -5.08
C PRO A 126 6.41 8.83 -3.76
N PHE A 127 5.08 8.83 -3.57
CA PHE A 127 4.47 9.20 -2.29
C PHE A 127 4.94 8.29 -1.13
N LEU A 128 4.85 6.97 -1.29
CA LEU A 128 5.24 6.02 -0.25
C LEU A 128 6.75 6.04 0.04
N LEU A 129 7.59 6.20 -0.99
CA LEU A 129 9.04 6.39 -0.79
C LEU A 129 9.34 7.69 -0.06
N GLY A 130 8.62 8.77 -0.37
CA GLY A 130 8.70 10.03 0.36
C GLY A 130 8.33 9.84 1.84
N CYS A 131 7.26 9.10 2.13
CA CYS A 131 6.89 8.75 3.51
C CYS A 131 8.02 7.99 4.23
N ALA A 132 8.59 6.96 3.59
CA ALA A 132 9.65 6.14 4.19
C ALA A 132 10.96 6.93 4.43
N ALA A 133 11.33 7.82 3.52
CA ALA A 133 12.60 8.56 3.55
C ALA A 133 12.53 9.92 4.27
N SER A 134 11.34 10.47 4.51
CA SER A 134 11.14 11.78 5.15
C SER A 134 11.29 11.74 6.68
N ALA A 135 11.02 12.88 7.33
CA ALA A 135 10.90 13.00 8.78
C ALA A 135 9.53 12.52 9.33
N ALA A 136 8.74 11.78 8.53
CA ALA A 136 7.43 11.27 8.95
C ALA A 136 7.50 10.42 10.23
N PRO A 137 6.39 10.35 11.01
CA PRO A 137 6.32 9.47 12.17
C PRO A 137 6.70 8.03 11.83
N LYS A 138 7.31 7.36 12.82
CA LYS A 138 7.84 6.00 12.67
C LYS A 138 6.76 5.00 12.23
N SER A 139 5.54 5.14 12.73
CA SER A 139 4.35 4.36 12.36
C SER A 139 4.01 4.53 10.87
N ILE A 140 3.95 5.77 10.37
CA ILE A 140 3.70 6.13 8.97
C ILE A 140 4.77 5.54 8.06
N LYS A 141 6.05 5.61 8.45
CA LYS A 141 7.14 4.94 7.72
C LYS A 141 6.90 3.44 7.60
N LYS A 142 6.50 2.77 8.68
CA LYS A 142 6.17 1.33 8.68
C LYS A 142 4.95 1.01 7.81
N GLY A 143 3.93 1.87 7.84
CA GLY A 143 2.76 1.78 6.97
C GLY A 143 3.17 1.84 5.50
N ALA A 144 3.96 2.85 5.13
CA ALA A 144 4.44 3.02 3.76
C ALA A 144 5.28 1.84 3.26
N LEU A 145 6.22 1.34 4.07
CA LEU A 145 7.01 0.14 3.76
C LEU A 145 6.13 -1.10 3.59
N SER A 146 5.09 -1.24 4.42
CA SER A 146 4.15 -2.37 4.33
C SER A 146 3.34 -2.33 3.03
N ILE A 147 2.86 -1.14 2.62
CA ILE A 147 2.17 -0.98 1.34
C ILE A 147 3.10 -1.26 0.16
N LEU A 148 4.33 -0.71 0.16
CA LEU A 148 5.33 -0.97 -0.87
C LEU A 148 5.63 -2.46 -1.01
N SER A 149 5.79 -3.16 0.11
CA SER A 149 6.00 -4.61 0.12
C SER A 149 4.82 -5.35 -0.52
N THR A 150 3.58 -5.01 -0.14
CA THR A 150 2.37 -5.63 -0.70
C THR A 150 2.30 -5.40 -2.21
N MET A 151 2.48 -4.17 -2.67
CA MET A 151 2.37 -3.83 -4.10
C MET A 151 3.42 -4.56 -4.97
N CYS A 152 4.63 -4.76 -4.45
CA CYS A 152 5.73 -5.39 -5.18
C CYS A 152 5.64 -6.91 -5.22
N GLN A 153 4.94 -7.53 -4.28
CA GLN A 153 4.94 -8.98 -4.10
C GLN A 153 4.42 -9.69 -5.36
N ASN A 154 5.32 -10.38 -6.07
CA ASN A 154 5.03 -11.05 -7.33
C ASN A 154 4.44 -10.12 -8.42
N ASN A 155 4.84 -8.85 -8.45
CA ASN A 155 4.31 -7.84 -9.39
C ASN A 155 5.44 -7.14 -10.18
N PRO A 156 5.94 -7.75 -11.27
CA PRO A 156 7.11 -7.24 -12.00
C PRO A 156 7.03 -5.77 -12.47
N PRO A 157 5.89 -5.27 -12.97
CA PRO A 157 5.78 -3.84 -13.33
C PRO A 157 6.00 -2.90 -12.15
N VAL A 158 5.48 -3.23 -10.96
CA VAL A 158 5.68 -2.42 -9.75
C VAL A 158 7.11 -2.55 -9.25
N GLN A 159 7.70 -3.74 -9.28
CA GLN A 159 9.11 -3.97 -8.92
C GLN A 159 10.04 -3.12 -9.80
N LEU A 160 9.79 -3.10 -11.12
CA LEU A 160 10.55 -2.28 -12.06
C LEU A 160 10.38 -0.79 -11.78
N SER A 161 9.15 -0.31 -11.60
CA SER A 161 8.90 1.10 -11.31
C SER A 161 9.57 1.54 -10.01
N LEU A 162 9.52 0.70 -8.97
CA LEU A 162 10.19 0.99 -7.70
C LEU A 162 11.71 1.02 -7.86
N LEU A 163 12.28 0.15 -8.71
CA LEU A 163 13.70 0.16 -9.06
C LEU A 163 14.11 1.46 -9.79
N GLU A 164 13.30 1.92 -10.75
CA GLU A 164 13.52 3.17 -11.48
C GLU A 164 13.50 4.40 -10.56
N HIS A 165 12.73 4.36 -9.47
CA HIS A 165 12.73 5.39 -8.42
C HIS A 165 13.93 5.31 -7.47
N GLY A 166 14.86 4.37 -7.66
CA GLY A 166 16.09 4.29 -6.87
C GLY A 166 15.84 3.98 -5.39
N HIS A 167 14.87 3.13 -5.07
CA HIS A 167 14.49 2.83 -3.68
C HIS A 167 15.58 2.14 -2.84
N MET A 168 16.53 1.42 -3.45
CA MET A 168 17.45 0.59 -2.68
C MET A 168 18.36 1.38 -1.73
N PRO A 169 19.11 2.42 -2.16
CA PRO A 169 19.95 3.19 -1.24
C PRO A 169 19.19 3.79 -0.03
N PRO A 170 18.05 4.49 -0.18
CA PRO A 170 17.36 5.07 0.97
C PRO A 170 16.77 4.01 1.90
N LEU A 171 16.27 2.89 1.38
CA LEU A 171 15.78 1.80 2.24
C LEU A 171 16.93 1.11 2.98
N ILE A 172 18.07 0.86 2.32
CA ILE A 172 19.24 0.29 2.98
C ILE A 172 19.75 1.24 4.07
N GLN A 173 19.81 2.56 3.82
CA GLN A 173 20.18 3.54 4.83
C GLN A 173 19.21 3.51 6.02
N LEU A 174 17.90 3.44 5.75
CA LEU A 174 16.87 3.36 6.78
C LEU A 174 17.06 2.12 7.69
N PHE A 175 17.52 0.98 7.15
CA PHE A 175 17.89 -0.19 7.98
C PHE A 175 19.00 0.14 8.98
N PHE A 176 20.06 0.81 8.53
CA PHE A 176 21.21 1.16 9.37
C PHE A 176 20.88 2.25 10.38
N ASP A 177 19.98 3.18 10.05
CA ASP A 177 19.55 4.23 10.98
C ASP A 177 18.81 3.67 12.20
N TYR A 178 18.18 2.51 12.06
CA TYR A 178 17.50 1.79 13.15
C TYR A 178 18.27 0.56 13.66
N THR A 179 19.51 0.35 13.21
CA THR A 179 20.39 -0.68 13.75
C THR A 179 21.01 -0.18 15.06
N PRO A 180 20.89 -0.93 16.18
CA PRO A 180 21.45 -0.49 17.45
C PRO A 180 22.98 -0.47 17.38
N GLU A 181 23.60 0.50 18.05
CA GLU A 181 25.05 0.47 18.25
C GLU A 181 25.39 -0.70 19.19
N MET A 182 26.45 -1.44 18.87
CA MET A 182 26.86 -2.67 19.59
C MET A 182 27.04 -2.48 21.11
N ASP A 183 27.31 -1.25 21.57
CA ASP A 183 27.55 -0.91 22.98
C ASP A 183 26.38 -0.14 23.63
N SER A 184 25.29 0.10 22.89
CA SER A 184 24.11 0.76 23.45
C SER A 184 23.20 -0.27 24.13
N ALA A 185 22.85 -0.02 25.40
CA ALA A 185 21.82 -0.79 26.13
C ALA A 185 20.40 -0.57 25.57
N ASN A 186 20.28 0.05 24.40
CA ASN A 186 19.02 0.36 23.76
C ASN A 186 18.68 -0.78 22.81
N GLU A 187 17.58 -1.48 23.07
CA GLU A 187 17.04 -2.47 22.13
C GLU A 187 16.76 -1.74 20.82
N GLY A 188 17.47 -2.10 19.75
CA GLY A 188 17.23 -1.54 18.43
C GLY A 188 15.78 -1.77 17.99
N ASP A 189 15.24 -0.91 17.13
CA ASP A 189 13.88 -1.13 16.63
C ASP A 189 13.88 -2.17 15.51
N ASP A 190 13.96 -3.43 15.91
CA ASP A 190 13.93 -4.57 14.97
C ASP A 190 12.65 -4.56 14.12
N SER A 191 11.55 -4.01 14.63
CA SER A 191 10.31 -3.87 13.88
C SER A 191 10.44 -2.94 12.65
N MET A 192 11.26 -1.88 12.67
CA MET A 192 11.53 -1.08 11.46
C MET A 192 12.42 -1.84 10.49
N ARG A 193 13.49 -2.46 11.01
CA ARG A 193 14.44 -3.24 10.20
C ARG A 193 13.74 -4.39 9.47
N GLU A 194 12.80 -5.07 10.14
CA GLU A 194 11.95 -6.08 9.54
C GLU A 194 11.17 -5.53 8.34
N LYS A 195 10.49 -4.38 8.49
CA LYS A 195 9.71 -3.77 7.42
C LYS A 195 10.56 -3.34 6.23
N VAL A 196 11.75 -2.82 6.49
CA VAL A 196 12.73 -2.49 5.44
C VAL A 196 13.15 -3.73 4.67
N VAL A 197 13.54 -4.80 5.38
CA VAL A 197 13.94 -6.08 4.76
C VAL A 197 12.77 -6.68 3.99
N GLN A 198 11.55 -6.60 4.51
CA GLN A 198 10.34 -7.07 3.85
C GLN A 198 10.12 -6.35 2.51
N ALA A 199 10.17 -5.01 2.50
CA ALA A 199 10.00 -4.20 1.31
C ALA A 199 11.10 -4.46 0.27
N LEU A 200 12.37 -4.50 0.70
CA LEU A 200 13.50 -4.83 -0.19
C LEU A 200 13.39 -6.24 -0.77
N SER A 201 13.00 -7.23 0.04
CA SER A 201 12.81 -8.60 -0.43
C SER A 201 11.71 -8.67 -1.49
N ALA A 202 10.56 -8.03 -1.24
CA ALA A 202 9.45 -8.01 -2.18
C ALA A 202 9.79 -7.30 -3.50
N SER A 203 10.60 -6.24 -3.47
CA SER A 203 10.99 -5.50 -4.67
C SER A 203 12.10 -6.18 -5.49
N ILE A 204 12.94 -6.99 -4.85
CA ILE A 204 14.13 -7.60 -5.47
C ILE A 204 13.85 -9.03 -5.94
N ARG A 205 13.16 -9.83 -5.13
CA ARG A 205 13.05 -11.27 -5.35
C ARG A 205 12.41 -11.61 -6.69
N GLY A 206 13.10 -12.43 -7.47
CA GLY A 206 12.62 -12.88 -8.78
C GLY A 206 12.72 -11.81 -9.87
N HIS A 207 13.37 -10.68 -9.59
CA HIS A 207 13.60 -9.61 -10.54
C HIS A 207 15.11 -9.47 -10.84
N SER A 208 15.57 -10.12 -11.91
CA SER A 208 17.00 -10.30 -12.24
C SER A 208 17.82 -9.01 -12.23
N MET A 209 17.28 -7.91 -12.76
CA MET A 209 17.97 -6.61 -12.76
C MET A 209 18.11 -6.06 -11.33
N ALA A 210 17.08 -6.20 -10.50
CA ALA A 210 17.11 -5.70 -9.13
C ALA A 210 18.06 -6.54 -8.29
N GLU A 211 18.05 -7.87 -8.45
CA GLU A 211 19.00 -8.78 -7.80
C GLU A 211 20.44 -8.41 -8.14
N HIS A 212 20.73 -8.16 -9.42
CA HIS A 212 22.06 -7.76 -9.87
C HIS A 212 22.50 -6.43 -9.25
N ILE A 213 21.66 -5.40 -9.30
CA ILE A 213 21.95 -4.07 -8.72
C ILE A 213 22.17 -4.18 -7.21
N PHE A 214 21.32 -4.94 -6.51
CA PHE A 214 21.47 -5.14 -5.06
C PHE A 214 22.78 -5.87 -4.71
N CYS A 215 23.17 -6.89 -5.47
CA CYS A 215 24.42 -7.61 -5.24
C CYS A 215 25.67 -6.73 -5.43
N GLN A 216 25.59 -5.72 -6.30
CA GLN A 216 26.66 -4.74 -6.49
C GLN A 216 26.70 -3.67 -5.39
N ASN A 217 25.65 -3.52 -4.59
CA ASN A 217 25.58 -2.56 -3.50
C ASN A 217 26.30 -3.10 -2.25
N GLU A 218 27.39 -2.45 -1.85
CA GLU A 218 28.18 -2.85 -0.69
C GLU A 218 27.39 -2.79 0.63
N HIS A 219 26.56 -1.77 0.80
CA HIS A 219 25.73 -1.60 1.99
C HIS A 219 24.59 -2.63 2.04
N GLY A 220 24.02 -3.00 0.89
CA GLY A 220 23.06 -4.09 0.79
C GLY A 220 23.66 -5.44 1.20
N ARG A 221 24.90 -5.73 0.78
CA ARG A 221 25.63 -6.92 1.23
C ARG A 221 25.94 -6.89 2.73
N LEU A 222 26.33 -5.74 3.27
CA LEU A 222 26.57 -5.56 4.70
C LEU A 222 25.29 -5.80 5.53
N MET A 223 24.15 -5.28 5.05
CA MET A 223 22.83 -5.51 5.66
C MET A 223 22.53 -7.02 5.77
N LEU A 224 22.79 -7.79 4.71
CA LEU A 224 22.60 -9.25 4.73
C LEU A 224 23.55 -9.94 5.71
N GLN A 225 24.82 -9.54 5.76
CA GLN A 225 25.80 -10.11 6.70
C GLN A 225 25.40 -9.85 8.16
N LEU A 226 24.84 -8.67 8.45
CA LEU A 226 24.30 -8.35 9.77
C LEU A 226 23.08 -9.22 10.09
N GLY A 227 22.13 -9.36 9.15
CA GLY A 227 20.95 -10.21 9.34
C GLY A 227 21.27 -11.70 9.54
N LEU A 228 22.36 -12.18 8.93
CA LEU A 228 22.84 -13.57 9.05
C LEU A 228 23.78 -13.79 10.25
N GLY A 229 24.09 -12.76 11.04
CA GLY A 229 25.02 -12.86 12.17
C GLY A 229 26.47 -13.16 11.77
N MET A 230 26.88 -12.81 10.55
CA MET A 230 28.20 -13.14 9.98
C MET A 230 29.28 -12.08 10.27
N GLN A 231 28.96 -11.00 11.00
CA GLN A 231 29.89 -9.90 11.25
C GLN A 231 30.92 -10.21 12.36
N LYS A 232 32.19 -9.91 12.06
CA LYS A 232 33.28 -9.78 13.03
C LYS A 232 33.36 -8.33 13.49
N SER A 233 33.58 -8.09 14.80
CA SER A 233 33.69 -6.77 15.44
C SER A 233 34.42 -5.72 14.59
N GLY A 234 33.71 -4.72 14.04
CA GLY A 234 34.41 -3.54 13.50
C GLY A 234 33.72 -2.66 12.44
N ASN A 235 32.58 -3.02 11.82
CA ASN A 235 32.06 -2.25 10.68
C ASN A 235 30.60 -1.80 10.88
N THR A 236 30.38 -0.74 11.66
CA THR A 236 29.05 -0.45 12.24
C THR A 236 28.21 0.64 11.58
N LYS A 237 28.70 1.42 10.61
CA LYS A 237 27.79 2.29 9.83
C LYS A 237 28.40 2.75 8.50
N PRO A 238 27.67 2.70 7.38
CA PRO A 238 28.02 3.48 6.20
C PRO A 238 28.10 4.96 6.56
N SER A 239 29.17 5.65 6.15
CA SER A 239 29.17 7.12 6.18
C SER A 239 28.23 7.62 5.10
N ALA A 240 27.31 8.53 5.44
CA ALA A 240 26.40 9.16 4.50
C ALA A 240 27.21 9.99 3.48
N GLN A 241 27.58 9.37 2.36
CA GLN A 241 28.06 10.07 1.17
C GLN A 241 27.08 9.76 0.05
N LEU A 242 26.21 10.74 -0.19
CA LEU A 242 25.41 10.89 -1.40
C LEU A 242 26.30 11.16 -2.61
#